data_AF-A0A2V5NGI7-F1
#
_entry.id   AF-A0A2V5NGI7-F1
#
_cell.length_a   1.000
_cell.length_b   1.000
_cell.length_c   1.000
_cell.angle_alpha   90.00
_cell.angle_beta   90.00
_cell.angle_gamma   90.00
#
_symmetry.space_group_name_H-M   'P 1'
#
loop_
_entity.id
_entity.type
_entity.pdbx_description
1 polymer ?
#
loop_
_entity_poly.entity_id
_entity_poly.type
_entity_poly.pdbx_seq_one_letter_code
_entity_poly.pdbx_strand_id
1 'polypeptide(L)'
;MRIRSLLLFLGLAFGLTPPAFALRGVIDDPDGFTYVRAGESQDSAIVAKVKAGEIFEFEVEGQIQHPSEWQKVKLASGKEGYMHASRIRFHATMADLADRQAGDEANLCARGNGLDYYPLARAAARGEKAAMQSYFGLPCDGGGYDIHAEMCRAVIHLLGDEKFSKFLRGQSSEYLVNLRELVEYGTPNPMEPAAYLKRVFPKASRILYAEPP
;
A
#
# COMPACT_ATOMS: atom_id res chain seq x y z
N MET A 1 50.42 -44.47 -1.08
CA MET A 1 49.99 -43.21 -1.73
C MET A 1 48.49 -43.28 -1.96
N ARG A 2 47.68 -42.59 -1.14
CA ARG A 2 46.20 -42.55 -1.30
C ARG A 2 45.81 -41.10 -1.59
N ILE A 3 45.34 -40.85 -2.80
CA ILE A 3 44.87 -39.55 -3.28
C ILE A 3 43.52 -39.27 -2.61
N ARG A 4 43.44 -38.17 -1.85
CA ARG A 4 42.21 -37.67 -1.27
C ARG A 4 41.47 -36.85 -2.33
N SER A 5 40.32 -37.35 -2.79
CA SER A 5 39.39 -36.58 -3.62
C SER A 5 38.73 -35.49 -2.77
N LEU A 6 39.00 -34.23 -3.11
CA LEU A 6 38.35 -33.06 -2.54
C LEU A 6 37.05 -32.80 -3.32
N LEU A 7 35.90 -33.13 -2.74
CA LEU A 7 34.59 -32.76 -3.27
C LEU A 7 34.33 -31.28 -2.96
N LEU A 8 34.37 -30.46 -4.01
CA LEU A 8 33.98 -29.06 -4.00
C LEU A 8 32.45 -28.98 -3.95
N PHE A 9 31.87 -28.67 -2.80
CA PHE A 9 30.45 -28.34 -2.71
C PHE A 9 30.25 -26.89 -3.17
N LEU A 10 29.81 -26.72 -4.42
CA LEU A 10 29.29 -25.46 -4.91
C LEU A 10 27.87 -25.29 -4.33
N GLY A 11 27.78 -24.66 -3.16
CA GLY A 11 26.52 -24.28 -2.54
C GLY A 11 25.86 -23.17 -3.35
N LEU A 12 24.96 -23.53 -4.27
CA LEU A 12 24.03 -22.60 -4.88
C LEU A 12 23.04 -22.17 -3.79
N ALA A 13 23.33 -21.06 -3.10
CA ALA A 13 22.36 -20.42 -2.25
C ALA A 13 21.25 -19.86 -3.15
N PHE A 14 20.18 -20.65 -3.35
CA PHE A 14 18.89 -20.10 -3.73
C PHE A 14 18.50 -19.14 -2.61
N GLY A 15 18.80 -17.85 -2.81
CA GLY A 15 18.15 -16.81 -2.06
C GLY A 15 16.65 -16.99 -2.29
N LEU A 16 15.95 -17.43 -1.25
CA LEU A 16 14.51 -17.22 -1.14
C LEU A 16 14.34 -15.70 -1.08
N THR A 17 14.30 -15.06 -2.24
CA THR A 17 13.61 -13.78 -2.35
C THR A 17 12.19 -14.07 -1.89
N PRO A 18 11.73 -13.49 -0.78
CA PRO A 18 10.32 -13.59 -0.44
C PRO A 18 9.55 -13.16 -1.70
N PRO A 19 8.48 -13.87 -2.09
CA PRO A 19 7.67 -13.45 -3.22
C PRO A 19 7.36 -11.96 -3.05
N ALA A 20 7.48 -11.20 -4.14
CA ALA A 20 7.05 -9.80 -4.18
C ALA A 20 5.71 -9.72 -3.46
N PHE A 21 5.68 -9.03 -2.32
CA PHE A 21 4.61 -9.17 -1.34
C PHE A 21 3.24 -8.96 -2.01
N ALA A 22 2.37 -9.96 -1.91
CA ALA A 22 0.96 -9.79 -2.18
C ALA A 22 0.44 -8.67 -1.27
N LEU A 23 -0.29 -7.72 -1.84
CA LEU A 23 -0.87 -6.61 -1.09
C LEU A 23 -1.80 -7.19 -0.03
N ARG A 24 -1.87 -6.56 1.14
CA ARG A 24 -2.77 -7.03 2.21
C ARG A 24 -4.01 -6.18 2.23
N GLY A 25 -5.15 -6.85 2.35
CA GLY A 25 -6.46 -6.24 2.38
C GLY A 25 -7.25 -6.66 3.61
N VAL A 26 -8.22 -5.83 3.94
CA VAL A 26 -9.40 -6.18 4.74
C VAL A 26 -10.62 -5.79 3.95
N ILE A 27 -11.78 -6.36 4.29
CA ILE A 27 -13.00 -5.95 3.61
C ILE A 27 -13.49 -4.58 4.10
N ASP A 28 -14.14 -3.86 3.19
CA ASP A 28 -14.88 -2.63 3.44
C ASP A 28 -16.31 -2.83 2.91
N ASP A 29 -17.06 -3.68 3.61
CA ASP A 29 -18.41 -4.09 3.25
C ASP A 29 -19.38 -3.75 4.38
N PRO A 30 -20.45 -2.95 4.13
CA PRO A 30 -21.47 -2.63 5.14
C PRO A 30 -22.14 -3.86 5.76
N ASP A 31 -22.20 -4.98 5.03
CA ASP A 31 -22.82 -6.21 5.52
C ASP A 31 -21.93 -6.95 6.55
N GLY A 32 -20.70 -6.48 6.75
CA GLY A 32 -19.74 -7.06 7.69
C GLY A 32 -19.09 -8.36 7.20
N PHE A 33 -19.38 -8.77 5.97
CA PHE A 33 -18.72 -9.89 5.30
C PHE A 33 -18.80 -9.73 3.78
N THR A 34 -17.96 -10.47 3.05
CA THR A 34 -18.10 -10.65 1.61
C THR A 34 -17.73 -12.07 1.19
N TYR A 35 -18.00 -12.44 -0.05
CA TYR A 35 -17.68 -13.77 -0.58
C TYR A 35 -16.46 -13.74 -1.48
N VAL A 36 -15.63 -14.76 -1.35
CA VAL A 36 -14.62 -15.12 -2.34
C VAL A 36 -15.24 -16.09 -3.31
N ARG A 37 -15.03 -15.87 -4.60
CA ARG A 37 -15.64 -16.63 -5.69
C ARG A 37 -14.60 -17.38 -6.49
N ALA A 38 -15.01 -18.47 -7.14
CA ALA A 38 -14.13 -19.30 -7.95
C ALA A 38 -13.67 -18.60 -9.24
N GLY A 39 -14.37 -17.56 -9.69
CA GLY A 39 -14.07 -16.79 -10.89
C GLY A 39 -14.47 -15.33 -10.76
N GLU A 40 -14.09 -14.53 -11.75
CA GLU A 40 -14.25 -13.07 -11.84
C GLU A 40 -15.70 -12.66 -12.20
N SER A 41 -16.68 -13.16 -11.45
CA SER A 41 -18.09 -12.83 -11.69
C SER A 41 -18.94 -13.06 -10.43
N GLN A 42 -20.01 -12.29 -10.29
CA GLN A 42 -21.01 -12.47 -9.24
C GLN A 42 -21.76 -13.81 -9.33
N ASP A 43 -21.78 -14.44 -10.51
CA ASP A 43 -22.43 -15.73 -10.74
C ASP A 43 -21.50 -16.92 -10.48
N SER A 44 -20.20 -16.66 -10.30
CA SER A 44 -19.24 -17.72 -9.97
C SER A 44 -19.50 -18.32 -8.59
N ALA A 45 -19.24 -19.62 -8.46
CA ALA A 45 -19.41 -20.38 -7.23
C ALA A 45 -18.66 -19.73 -6.06
N ILE A 46 -19.28 -19.71 -4.88
CA ILE A 46 -18.66 -19.20 -3.66
C ILE A 46 -17.70 -20.26 -3.11
N VAL A 47 -16.44 -19.88 -2.85
CA VAL A 47 -15.41 -20.78 -2.30
C VAL A 47 -15.08 -20.49 -0.84
N ALA A 48 -15.31 -19.24 -0.41
CA ALA A 48 -15.13 -18.81 0.97
C ALA A 48 -15.98 -17.58 1.32
N LYS A 49 -16.12 -17.33 2.62
CA LYS A 49 -16.70 -16.11 3.19
C LYS A 49 -15.62 -15.44 4.05
N VAL A 50 -15.40 -14.15 3.84
CA VAL A 50 -14.45 -13.32 4.58
C VAL A 50 -15.24 -12.35 5.45
N LYS A 51 -14.87 -12.22 6.72
CA LYS A 51 -15.55 -11.31 7.66
C LYS A 51 -14.81 -9.97 7.80
N ALA A 52 -15.50 -8.95 8.27
CA ALA A 52 -14.89 -7.66 8.60
C ALA A 52 -13.72 -7.85 9.56
N GLY A 53 -12.59 -7.20 9.25
CA GLY A 53 -11.34 -7.29 10.01
C GLY A 53 -10.49 -8.52 9.72
N GLU A 54 -10.98 -9.51 8.96
CA GLU A 54 -10.16 -10.62 8.48
C GLU A 54 -9.17 -10.12 7.43
N ILE A 55 -7.88 -10.37 7.66
CA ILE A 55 -6.79 -9.97 6.77
C ILE A 55 -6.60 -11.06 5.72
N PHE A 56 -6.46 -10.63 4.48
CA PHE A 56 -6.14 -11.50 3.34
C PHE A 56 -5.07 -10.85 2.46
N GLU A 57 -4.44 -11.68 1.64
CA GLU A 57 -3.53 -11.24 0.57
C GLU A 57 -4.33 -11.09 -0.73
N PHE A 58 -3.92 -10.14 -1.57
CA PHE A 58 -4.50 -9.95 -2.90
C PHE A 58 -3.49 -9.38 -3.89
N GLU A 59 -3.76 -9.63 -5.16
CA GLU A 59 -3.03 -9.08 -6.31
C GLU A 59 -3.96 -8.13 -7.05
N VAL A 60 -3.41 -7.02 -7.56
CA VAL A 60 -4.19 -6.14 -8.44
C VAL A 60 -4.13 -6.68 -9.86
N GLU A 61 -5.27 -7.17 -10.34
CA GLU A 61 -5.42 -7.85 -11.63
C GLU A 61 -5.83 -6.88 -12.74
N GLY A 62 -5.46 -7.24 -13.97
CA GLY A 62 -5.81 -6.51 -15.20
C GLY A 62 -4.68 -5.67 -15.78
N GLN A 63 -5.03 -4.89 -16.80
CA GLN A 63 -4.10 -4.00 -17.50
C GLN A 63 -4.46 -2.54 -17.19
N ILE A 64 -3.51 -1.61 -17.32
CA ILE A 64 -3.78 -0.18 -17.08
C ILE A 64 -4.97 0.31 -17.92
N GLN A 65 -5.09 -0.14 -19.16
CA GLN A 65 -6.20 0.24 -20.05
C GLN A 65 -7.51 -0.51 -19.76
N HIS A 66 -7.42 -1.65 -19.07
CA HIS A 66 -8.52 -2.55 -18.78
C HIS A 66 -8.36 -3.14 -17.37
N PRO A 67 -8.56 -2.32 -16.31
CA PRO A 67 -8.47 -2.82 -14.94
C PRO A 67 -9.51 -3.91 -14.72
N SER A 68 -9.12 -5.02 -14.09
CA SER A 68 -10.13 -5.99 -13.65
C SER A 68 -10.87 -5.42 -12.45
N GLU A 69 -12.19 -5.59 -12.42
CA GLU A 69 -12.99 -5.30 -11.25
C GLU A 69 -12.88 -6.41 -10.19
N TRP A 70 -12.25 -7.55 -10.53
CA TRP A 70 -12.09 -8.71 -9.68
C TRP A 70 -10.63 -8.95 -9.37
N GLN A 71 -10.30 -8.97 -8.09
CA GLN A 71 -8.94 -9.14 -7.61
C GLN A 71 -8.76 -10.56 -7.13
N LYS A 72 -7.64 -11.17 -7.48
CA LYS A 72 -7.26 -12.48 -6.96
C LYS A 72 -6.92 -12.32 -5.48
N VAL A 73 -7.52 -13.16 -4.64
CA VAL A 73 -7.34 -13.14 -3.19
C VAL A 73 -6.88 -14.48 -2.67
N LYS A 74 -6.07 -14.44 -1.62
CA LYS A 74 -5.60 -15.60 -0.88
C LYS A 74 -5.85 -15.39 0.61
N LEU A 75 -6.59 -16.32 1.21
CA LEU A 75 -6.92 -16.29 2.62
C LEU A 75 -5.82 -17.00 3.44
N ALA A 76 -5.73 -16.68 4.73
CA ALA A 76 -4.82 -17.37 5.66
C ALA A 76 -5.07 -18.89 5.74
N SER A 77 -6.29 -19.34 5.41
CA SER A 77 -6.64 -20.76 5.30
C SER A 77 -6.02 -21.48 4.08
N GLY A 78 -5.36 -20.74 3.18
CA GLY A 78 -4.86 -21.24 1.90
C GLY A 78 -5.91 -21.30 0.80
N LYS A 79 -7.17 -20.94 1.07
CA LYS A 79 -8.20 -20.80 0.04
C LYS A 79 -7.91 -19.60 -0.85
N GLU A 80 -8.04 -19.79 -2.15
CA GLU A 80 -7.83 -18.78 -3.18
C GLU A 80 -9.09 -18.61 -4.03
N GLY A 81 -9.24 -17.43 -4.62
CA GLY A 81 -10.33 -17.10 -5.54
C GLY A 81 -10.33 -15.62 -5.88
N TYR A 82 -11.51 -15.07 -6.19
CA TYR A 82 -11.67 -13.69 -6.65
C TYR A 82 -12.65 -12.92 -5.76
N MET A 83 -12.32 -11.65 -5.53
CA MET A 83 -13.15 -10.71 -4.79
C MET A 83 -13.26 -9.40 -5.56
N HIS A 84 -14.46 -8.84 -5.63
CA HIS A 84 -14.66 -7.57 -6.31
C HIS A 84 -13.88 -6.45 -5.60
N ALA A 85 -13.15 -5.62 -6.37
CA ALA A 85 -12.24 -4.60 -5.87
C ALA A 85 -12.92 -3.58 -4.95
N SER A 86 -14.21 -3.30 -5.17
CA SER A 86 -15.00 -2.40 -4.32
C SER A 86 -15.15 -2.89 -2.88
N ARG A 87 -14.86 -4.18 -2.62
CA ARG A 87 -14.93 -4.78 -1.29
C ARG A 87 -13.59 -4.74 -0.56
N ILE A 88 -12.51 -4.37 -1.25
CA ILE A 88 -11.15 -4.44 -0.71
C ILE A 88 -10.70 -3.04 -0.28
N ARG A 89 -10.11 -2.98 0.91
CA ARG A 89 -9.38 -1.83 1.43
C ARG A 89 -7.99 -2.30 1.86
N PHE A 90 -6.94 -1.53 1.53
CA PHE A 90 -5.59 -1.87 1.96
C PHE A 90 -5.50 -1.95 3.48
N HIS A 91 -4.80 -2.97 3.95
CA HIS A 91 -4.47 -3.18 5.33
C HIS A 91 -2.99 -2.84 5.56
N ALA A 92 -2.76 -1.84 6.41
CA ALA A 92 -1.43 -1.42 6.82
C ALA A 92 -1.26 -1.55 8.34
N THR A 93 -0.03 -1.82 8.75
CA THR A 93 0.43 -1.92 10.13
C THR A 93 1.73 -1.13 10.29
N MET A 94 2.11 -0.80 11.53
CA MET A 94 3.39 -0.13 11.78
C MET A 94 4.60 -0.98 11.33
N ALA A 95 4.45 -2.30 11.23
CA ALA A 95 5.50 -3.18 10.71
C ALA A 95 5.79 -2.94 9.23
N ASP A 96 4.83 -2.41 8.46
CA ASP A 96 5.05 -2.05 7.04
C ASP A 96 5.95 -0.82 6.90
N LEU A 97 6.07 -0.04 7.97
CA LEU A 97 6.96 1.12 8.07
C LEU A 97 8.27 0.78 8.79
N ALA A 98 8.63 -0.51 8.85
CA ALA A 98 9.92 -0.93 9.37
C ALA A 98 11.07 -0.36 8.52
N ASP A 99 12.22 -0.16 9.16
CA ASP A 99 13.41 0.30 8.46
C ASP A 99 13.79 -0.69 7.36
N ARG A 100 14.04 -0.19 6.15
CA ARG A 100 14.67 -0.98 5.07
C ARG A 100 16.17 -0.72 5.05
N GLN A 101 16.81 -0.95 3.91
CA GLN A 101 18.25 -0.83 3.78
C GLN A 101 18.70 0.63 3.94
N ALA A 102 19.75 0.89 4.72
CA ALA A 102 20.19 2.26 4.97
C ALA A 102 20.54 3.08 3.71
N GLY A 103 20.84 2.42 2.59
CA GLY A 103 21.13 3.03 1.29
C GLY A 103 19.95 3.09 0.32
N ASP A 104 18.72 2.77 0.74
CA ASP A 104 17.57 2.95 -0.14
C ASP A 104 17.32 4.43 -0.43
N GLU A 105 16.79 4.71 -1.62
CA GLU A 105 16.75 6.07 -2.17
C GLU A 105 15.82 7.01 -1.39
N ALA A 106 14.77 6.50 -0.75
CA ALA A 106 13.91 7.33 0.10
C ALA A 106 14.64 7.75 1.39
N ASN A 107 15.43 6.84 1.97
CA ASN A 107 16.26 7.16 3.12
C ASN A 107 17.39 8.14 2.77
N LEU A 108 18.01 8.00 1.59
CA LEU A 108 19.00 8.96 1.08
C LEU A 108 18.38 10.34 0.84
N CYS A 109 17.19 10.39 0.22
CA CYS A 109 16.42 11.61 0.02
C CYS A 109 16.14 12.34 1.36
N ALA A 110 15.62 11.63 2.36
CA ALA A 110 15.34 12.24 3.67
C ALA A 110 16.61 12.76 4.35
N ARG A 111 17.70 11.98 4.32
CA ARG A 111 18.99 12.40 4.90
C ARG A 111 19.56 13.63 4.22
N GLY A 112 19.40 13.75 2.90
CA GLY A 112 19.75 14.96 2.15
C GLY A 112 19.02 16.21 2.64
N ASN A 113 17.86 16.03 3.28
CA ASN A 113 17.05 17.08 3.90
C ASN A 113 17.20 17.15 5.43
N GLY A 114 18.19 16.46 6.01
CA GLY A 114 18.44 16.44 7.46
C GLY A 114 17.41 15.65 8.27
N LEU A 115 16.70 14.73 7.64
CA LEU A 115 15.63 13.92 8.23
C LEU A 115 16.04 12.44 8.27
N ASP A 116 15.40 11.69 9.18
CA ASP A 116 15.50 10.23 9.22
C ASP A 116 14.17 9.63 8.72
N TYR A 117 14.20 8.97 7.57
CA TYR A 117 13.00 8.63 6.80
C TYR A 117 12.03 7.74 7.58
N TYR A 118 12.52 6.64 8.16
CA TYR A 118 11.66 5.63 8.78
C TYR A 118 11.06 6.09 10.11
N PRO A 119 11.83 6.72 11.03
CA PRO A 119 11.25 7.38 12.19
C PRO A 119 10.23 8.45 11.80
N LEU A 120 10.51 9.24 10.76
CA LEU A 120 9.60 10.26 10.26
C LEU A 120 8.28 9.67 9.74
N ALA A 121 8.34 8.62 8.91
CA ALA A 121 7.15 7.92 8.40
C ALA A 121 6.28 7.36 9.54
N ARG A 122 6.91 6.74 10.55
CA ARG A 122 6.20 6.23 11.73
C ARG A 122 5.57 7.34 12.58
N ALA A 123 6.25 8.47 12.74
CA ALA A 123 5.71 9.64 13.45
C ALA A 123 4.52 10.25 12.69
N ALA A 124 4.63 10.37 11.37
CA ALA A 124 3.54 10.79 10.50
C ALA A 124 2.34 9.83 10.62
N ALA A 125 2.55 8.52 10.57
CA ALA A 125 1.49 7.51 10.73
C ALA A 125 0.78 7.56 12.10
N ARG A 126 1.46 8.01 13.16
CA ARG A 126 0.83 8.26 14.47
C ARG A 126 -0.04 9.52 14.48
N GLY A 127 0.11 10.40 13.49
CA GLY A 127 -0.60 11.67 13.38
C GLY A 127 0.12 12.84 14.06
N GLU A 128 1.43 12.75 14.25
CA GLU A 128 2.23 13.86 14.77
C GLU A 128 2.30 14.98 13.72
N LYS A 129 1.72 16.15 14.02
CA LYS A 129 1.48 17.21 13.02
C LYS A 129 2.75 17.64 12.26
N ALA A 130 3.85 17.88 12.97
CA ALA A 130 5.11 18.29 12.36
C ALA A 130 5.69 17.17 11.48
N ALA A 131 5.61 15.92 11.95
CA ALA A 131 6.06 14.77 11.17
C ALA A 131 5.22 14.56 9.91
N MET A 132 3.89 14.69 9.97
CA MET A 132 3.04 14.63 8.78
C MET A 132 3.42 15.71 7.77
N GLN A 133 3.65 16.95 8.22
CA GLN A 133 4.05 18.06 7.35
C GLN A 133 5.35 17.74 6.61
N SER A 134 6.38 17.31 7.34
CA SER A 134 7.69 17.00 6.78
C SER A 134 7.66 15.75 5.91
N TYR A 135 6.94 14.71 6.33
CA TYR A 135 6.86 13.43 5.62
C TYR A 135 6.19 13.60 4.25
N PHE A 136 4.97 14.15 4.21
CA PHE A 136 4.22 14.32 2.97
C PHE A 136 4.80 15.42 2.06
N GLY A 137 5.68 16.27 2.60
CA GLY A 137 6.38 17.30 1.84
C GLY A 137 7.80 16.92 1.42
N LEU A 138 8.21 15.64 1.57
CA LEU A 138 9.54 15.20 1.17
C LEU A 138 9.71 15.32 -0.36
N PRO A 139 10.73 16.04 -0.86
CA PRO A 139 10.92 16.29 -2.29
C PRO A 139 11.73 15.17 -2.95
N CYS A 140 11.34 13.90 -2.74
CA CYS A 140 12.04 12.77 -3.34
C CYS A 140 11.70 12.64 -4.83
N ASP A 141 12.67 12.18 -5.62
CA ASP A 141 12.51 11.86 -7.03
C ASP A 141 12.97 10.41 -7.31
N GLY A 142 12.83 9.95 -8.56
CA GLY A 142 13.29 8.63 -8.99
C GLY A 142 12.76 7.48 -8.11
N GLY A 143 13.61 6.50 -7.81
CA GLY A 143 13.23 5.38 -6.95
C GLY A 143 13.02 5.80 -5.48
N GLY A 144 13.52 6.96 -5.06
CA GLY A 144 13.16 7.57 -3.77
C GLY A 144 11.69 7.95 -3.72
N TYR A 145 11.15 8.51 -4.80
CA TYR A 145 9.72 8.80 -4.95
C TYR A 145 8.89 7.52 -4.98
N ASP A 146 9.36 6.47 -5.68
CA ASP A 146 8.66 5.17 -5.73
C ASP A 146 8.47 4.55 -4.35
N ILE A 147 9.55 4.46 -3.58
CA ILE A 147 9.51 3.97 -2.19
C ILE A 147 8.64 4.89 -1.33
N HIS A 148 8.73 6.21 -1.55
CA HIS A 148 7.95 7.17 -0.77
C HIS A 148 6.44 7.04 -1.00
N ALA A 149 6.01 6.88 -2.23
CA ALA A 149 4.61 6.67 -2.56
C ALA A 149 4.09 5.32 -2.04
N GLU A 150 4.89 4.25 -2.13
CA GLU A 150 4.57 2.94 -1.56
C GLU A 150 4.32 3.04 -0.05
N MET A 151 5.20 3.73 0.68
CA MET A 151 5.08 3.96 2.11
C MET A 151 3.93 4.92 2.45
N CYS A 152 3.70 5.94 1.62
CA CYS A 152 2.62 6.90 1.79
C CYS A 152 1.27 6.17 1.85
N ARG A 153 1.06 5.16 1.01
CA ARG A 153 -0.11 4.28 1.09
C ARG A 153 -0.28 3.68 2.48
N ALA A 154 0.77 3.13 3.10
CA ALA A 154 0.68 2.59 4.46
C ALA A 154 0.37 3.69 5.49
N VAL A 155 1.04 4.85 5.39
CA VAL A 155 0.85 5.98 6.30
C VAL A 155 -0.60 6.49 6.30
N ILE A 156 -1.22 6.71 5.13
CA ILE A 156 -2.60 7.20 5.07
C ILE A 156 -3.62 6.18 5.60
N HIS A 157 -3.37 4.87 5.41
CA HIS A 157 -4.24 3.81 5.94
C HIS A 157 -4.13 3.67 7.46
N LEU A 158 -2.95 3.94 8.03
CA LEU A 158 -2.73 3.99 9.48
C LEU A 158 -3.34 5.23 10.13
N LEU A 159 -3.29 6.38 9.44
CA LEU A 159 -3.94 7.61 9.88
C LEU A 159 -5.46 7.47 9.89
N GLY A 160 -6.01 6.84 8.86
CA GLY A 160 -7.44 6.81 8.58
C GLY A 160 -7.99 8.16 8.12
N ASP A 161 -9.22 8.16 7.61
CA ASP A 161 -9.84 9.32 6.96
C ASP A 161 -10.02 10.53 7.89
N GLU A 162 -10.33 10.30 9.17
CA GLU A 162 -10.53 11.40 10.13
C GLU A 162 -9.26 12.21 10.36
N LYS A 163 -8.15 11.54 10.72
CA LYS A 163 -6.89 12.23 11.00
C LYS A 163 -6.31 12.82 9.73
N PHE A 164 -6.36 12.06 8.62
CA PHE A 164 -5.84 12.53 7.35
C PHE A 164 -6.60 13.76 6.86
N SER A 165 -7.94 13.72 6.81
CA SER A 165 -8.73 14.90 6.42
C SER A 165 -8.54 16.10 7.35
N LYS A 166 -8.32 15.88 8.66
CA LYS A 166 -8.02 16.98 9.60
C LYS A 166 -6.68 17.64 9.28
N PHE A 167 -5.65 16.86 8.92
CA PHE A 167 -4.36 17.40 8.49
C PHE A 167 -4.50 18.21 7.19
N LEU A 168 -5.23 17.70 6.20
CA LEU A 168 -5.40 18.34 4.89
C LEU A 168 -6.04 19.73 4.96
N ARG A 169 -7.02 19.95 5.85
CA ARG A 169 -7.71 21.25 5.98
C ARG A 169 -6.80 22.43 6.34
N GLY A 170 -5.60 22.16 6.87
CA GLY A 170 -4.64 23.18 7.26
C GLY A 170 -3.58 23.50 6.19
N GLN A 171 -3.67 22.90 5.01
CA GLN A 171 -2.63 22.96 3.98
C GLN A 171 -2.96 23.97 2.88
N SER A 172 -1.93 24.49 2.20
CA SER A 172 -2.10 25.34 1.02
C SER A 172 -2.56 24.51 -0.18
N SER A 173 -3.18 25.17 -1.18
CA SER A 173 -3.63 24.50 -2.40
C SER A 173 -2.48 23.82 -3.14
N GLU A 174 -1.31 24.46 -3.22
CA GLU A 174 -0.10 23.87 -3.84
C GLU A 174 0.33 22.59 -3.12
N TYR A 175 0.33 22.60 -1.78
CA TYR A 175 0.66 21.42 -1.00
C TYR A 175 -0.34 20.28 -1.23
N LEU A 176 -1.63 20.60 -1.35
CA LEU A 176 -2.67 19.61 -1.63
C LEU A 176 -2.54 19.00 -3.03
N VAL A 177 -2.11 19.77 -4.04
CA VAL A 177 -1.84 19.25 -5.40
C VAL A 177 -0.71 18.24 -5.36
N ASN A 178 0.43 18.59 -4.77
CA ASN A 178 1.58 17.69 -4.68
C ASN A 178 1.26 16.42 -3.86
N LEU A 179 0.52 16.57 -2.76
CA LEU A 179 0.12 15.43 -1.94
C LEU A 179 -0.90 14.54 -2.67
N ARG A 180 -1.80 15.11 -3.49
CA ARG A 180 -2.69 14.30 -4.33
C ARG A 180 -1.88 13.44 -5.30
N GLU A 181 -0.91 14.01 -6.00
CA GLU A 181 -0.05 13.27 -6.93
C GLU A 181 0.70 12.12 -6.24
N LEU A 182 1.25 12.37 -5.04
CA LEU A 182 1.90 11.34 -4.23
C LEU A 182 0.94 10.20 -3.84
N VAL A 183 -0.27 10.54 -3.39
CA VAL A 183 -1.26 9.54 -2.96
C VAL A 183 -1.80 8.75 -4.16
N GLU A 184 -2.01 9.41 -5.30
CA GLU A 184 -2.43 8.76 -6.54
C GLU A 184 -1.37 7.79 -7.04
N TYR A 185 -0.10 8.22 -7.08
CA TYR A 185 1.02 7.37 -7.47
C TYR A 185 1.23 6.17 -6.53
N GLY A 186 0.95 6.35 -5.24
CA GLY A 186 1.02 5.28 -4.24
C GLY A 186 -0.09 4.22 -4.38
N THR A 187 -1.11 4.45 -5.22
CA THR A 187 -2.18 3.49 -5.47
C THR A 187 -1.74 2.49 -6.56
N PRO A 188 -1.69 1.17 -6.27
CA PRO A 188 -1.19 0.19 -7.23
C PRO A 188 -2.02 0.13 -8.52
N ASN A 189 -1.34 0.16 -9.66
CA ASN A 189 -1.96 -0.09 -10.96
C ASN A 189 -2.53 -1.53 -11.03
N PRO A 190 -3.60 -1.76 -11.80
CA PRO A 190 -4.40 -0.78 -12.55
C PRO A 190 -5.56 -0.13 -11.75
N MET A 191 -5.52 -0.11 -10.41
CA MET A 191 -6.59 0.49 -9.62
C MET A 191 -6.73 2.00 -9.89
N GLU A 192 -7.97 2.47 -10.08
CA GLU A 192 -8.24 3.90 -10.27
C GLU A 192 -8.15 4.64 -8.92
N PRO A 193 -7.17 5.56 -8.74
CA PRO A 193 -6.91 6.16 -7.44
C PRO A 193 -8.06 7.02 -6.90
N ALA A 194 -8.70 7.83 -7.74
CA ALA A 194 -9.74 8.76 -7.28
C ALA A 194 -10.97 8.01 -6.74
N ALA A 195 -11.39 6.93 -7.39
CA ALA A 195 -12.47 6.05 -6.99
C ALA A 195 -12.12 5.30 -5.70
N TYR A 196 -10.89 4.81 -5.58
CA TYR A 196 -10.40 4.19 -4.36
C TYR A 196 -10.46 5.17 -3.18
N LEU A 197 -9.87 6.36 -3.34
CA LEU A 197 -9.82 7.38 -2.30
C LEU A 197 -11.21 7.90 -1.93
N LYS A 198 -12.09 8.11 -2.92
CA LYS A 198 -13.48 8.54 -2.68
C LYS A 198 -14.25 7.54 -1.84
N ARG A 199 -14.00 6.24 -2.02
CA ARG A 199 -14.64 5.16 -1.26
C ARG A 199 -14.04 5.02 0.14
N VAL A 200 -12.71 4.92 0.23
CA VAL A 200 -12.02 4.54 1.47
C VAL A 200 -11.70 5.74 2.37
N PHE A 201 -11.49 6.92 1.78
CA PHE A 201 -11.17 8.17 2.47
C PHE A 201 -12.08 9.31 2.02
N PRO A 202 -13.41 9.19 2.17
CA PRO A 202 -14.37 10.14 1.59
C PRO A 202 -14.18 11.58 2.09
N LYS A 203 -13.71 11.81 3.32
CA LYS A 203 -13.45 13.16 3.84
C LYS A 203 -12.18 13.75 3.26
N ALA A 204 -11.11 12.97 3.19
CA ALA A 204 -9.84 13.40 2.61
C ALA A 204 -9.96 13.63 1.10
N SER A 205 -10.63 12.72 0.39
CA SER A 205 -10.89 12.82 -1.05
C SER A 205 -11.60 14.13 -1.41
N ARG A 206 -12.64 14.53 -0.67
CA ARG A 206 -13.30 15.83 -0.92
C ARG A 206 -12.38 17.04 -0.82
N ILE A 207 -11.31 16.97 -0.03
CA ILE A 207 -10.35 18.06 0.13
C ILE A 207 -9.31 18.01 -1.01
N LEU A 208 -8.76 16.83 -1.31
CA LEU A 208 -7.75 16.64 -2.38
C LEU A 208 -8.28 16.93 -3.79
N TYR A 209 -9.58 16.69 -4.00
CA TYR A 209 -10.24 16.87 -5.30
C TYR A 209 -11.20 18.07 -5.34
N ALA A 210 -11.16 18.95 -4.33
CA ALA A 210 -11.86 20.23 -4.44
C ALA A 210 -11.24 21.05 -5.58
N GLU A 211 -12.08 21.64 -6.43
CA GLU A 211 -11.59 22.63 -7.38
C GLU A 211 -10.98 23.82 -6.61
N PRO A 212 -9.81 24.34 -7.02
CA PRO A 212 -9.33 25.59 -6.47
C PRO A 212 -10.38 26.69 -6.69
N PRO A 213 -10.61 27.59 -5.72
CA PRO A 213 -11.48 28.74 -5.91
C PRO A 213 -11.01 29.66 -7.05
#